data_AF-A0A4Z0RU03-F1
#
_entry.id   AF-A0A4Z0RU03-F1
#
_cell.length_a   1.000
_cell.length_b   1.000
_cell.length_c   1.000
_cell.angle_alpha   90.00
_cell.angle_beta   90.00
_cell.angle_gamma   90.00
#
_symmetry.space_group_name_H-M   'P 1'
#
loop_
_entity.id
_entity.type
_entity.pdbx_description
1 polymer ?
#
loop_
_entity_poly.entity_id
_entity_poly.type
_entity_poly.pdbx_seq_one_letter_code
_entity_poly.pdbx_strand_id
1 'polypeptide(L)'
;MNKADKALGTSEQRKRMYKSKKMWVIAGISCLTLGGGVALDFPDISVDRNGVHLVQRTADAAVVDGQLFTNVDTTSNATESLPVGQPTNVDFTMDASGTADVSLVGDTSREVALQVPAGTDIEAAGPIKVHVEVIGGLGTVLDPVVNALQLVLTGLDTTIIKAAIGSEVIDNLNKTLDNLKNGAVTADYTVDPSEATVETLPDGSQYLSVDLDGGLGTTLSQTLTNTLTDLLNTVKSISVLGVDISSITSPLIDGVLTPTITSLSSGTGDTVNQLVDAAVLGSTTVTVPTTITPDGSTSPVEVKGAIASSDAINLDLFAGVASSTDVLVDLTTAKANANAQIDALTALTDAECADYKNQVEAATSTYAIDGIVTTA
;
A
#
# COMPACT_ATOMS: atom_id res chain seq x y z
N MET A 1 9.03 -37.62 10.59
CA MET A 1 8.02 -37.12 11.57
C MET A 1 8.77 -36.93 12.88
N ASN A 2 8.94 -35.77 13.50
CA ASN A 2 8.26 -34.46 13.53
C ASN A 2 9.26 -33.33 13.16
N LYS A 3 8.89 -32.35 12.31
CA LYS A 3 8.18 -31.09 12.63
C LYS A 3 8.85 -30.31 13.77
N ALA A 4 9.74 -29.39 13.39
CA ALA A 4 10.05 -28.21 14.19
C ALA A 4 9.44 -27.02 13.45
N ASP A 5 8.17 -26.74 13.78
CA ASP A 5 7.54 -25.46 13.48
C ASP A 5 8.33 -24.40 14.27
N LYS A 6 9.25 -23.71 13.59
CA LYS A 6 9.93 -22.55 14.17
C LYS A 6 8.91 -21.42 14.14
N ALA A 7 8.35 -21.13 15.31
CA ALA A 7 7.44 -20.01 15.51
C ALA A 7 8.07 -18.74 14.93
N LEU A 8 7.43 -18.21 13.89
CA LEU A 8 7.56 -16.82 13.46
C LEU A 8 7.33 -15.96 14.71
N GLY A 9 8.25 -15.03 15.00
CA GLY A 9 8.20 -14.19 16.20
C GLY A 9 6.84 -13.53 16.40
N THR A 10 6.50 -13.19 17.63
CA THR A 10 5.23 -12.50 17.92
C THR A 10 5.19 -11.12 17.26
N SER A 11 4.00 -10.57 16.99
CA SER A 11 3.79 -9.26 16.33
C SER A 11 4.56 -8.11 17.01
N GLU A 12 4.71 -8.16 18.34
CA GLU A 12 5.51 -7.18 19.10
C GLU A 12 7.02 -7.26 18.82
N GLN A 13 7.54 -8.38 18.32
CA GLN A 13 8.92 -8.47 17.83
C GLN A 13 9.07 -7.98 16.37
N ARG A 14 7.95 -7.83 15.63
CA ARG A 14 7.91 -7.22 14.29
C ARG A 14 7.77 -5.69 14.34
N LYS A 15 7.33 -5.12 15.46
CA LYS A 15 7.37 -3.66 15.69
C LYS A 15 8.82 -3.19 15.90
N ARG A 16 9.34 -2.49 14.90
CA ARG A 16 10.72 -2.00 14.70
C ARG A 16 11.44 -1.57 15.99
N MET A 17 12.55 -2.24 16.35
CA MET A 17 13.50 -1.75 17.36
C MET A 17 14.35 -0.61 16.79
N TYR A 18 13.98 0.65 17.05
CA TYR A 18 14.73 1.82 16.57
C TYR A 18 15.60 2.44 17.68
N LYS A 19 16.92 2.51 17.47
CA LYS A 19 17.82 3.42 18.20
C LYS A 19 18.32 4.48 17.22
N SER A 20 17.72 5.67 17.27
CA SER A 20 18.06 6.78 16.39
C SER A 20 19.45 7.38 16.71
N LYS A 21 20.23 7.67 15.65
CA LYS A 21 21.29 8.68 15.68
C LYS A 21 20.97 9.73 14.61
N LYS A 22 20.64 10.94 15.06
CA LYS A 22 20.30 12.11 14.23
C LYS A 22 21.48 12.53 13.34
N MET A 23 21.23 12.75 12.05
CA MET A 23 22.04 13.64 11.21
C MET A 23 21.13 14.67 10.53
N TRP A 24 21.59 15.92 10.50
CA TRP A 24 20.90 17.07 9.90
C TRP A 24 21.40 17.31 8.47
N VAL A 25 20.48 17.59 7.54
CA VAL A 25 20.83 18.19 6.24
C VAL A 25 19.95 19.41 5.99
N ILE A 26 20.59 20.55 5.76
CA ILE A 26 19.99 21.85 5.42
C ILE A 26 20.06 21.98 3.89
N ALA A 27 18.92 22.22 3.22
CA ALA A 27 18.87 22.67 1.83
C ALA A 27 18.20 24.04 1.78
N GLY A 28 18.96 25.05 1.33
CA GLY A 28 18.59 26.46 1.39
C GLY A 28 17.67 26.93 0.26
N ILE A 29 16.76 27.85 0.60
CA ILE A 29 15.98 28.64 -0.35
C ILE A 29 16.60 30.04 -0.41
N SER A 30 16.98 30.49 -1.61
CA SER A 30 17.41 31.87 -1.84
C SER A 30 16.22 32.70 -2.33
N CYS A 31 15.98 33.82 -1.66
CA CYS A 31 14.92 34.78 -1.91
C CYS A 31 15.46 35.91 -2.80
N LEU A 32 14.67 36.37 -3.77
CA LEU A 32 14.93 37.61 -4.51
C LEU A 32 13.63 38.41 -4.61
N THR A 33 13.58 39.52 -3.87
CA THR A 33 12.54 40.54 -3.90
C THR A 33 12.99 41.71 -4.76
N LEU A 34 12.16 42.21 -5.68
CA LEU A 34 12.22 43.60 -6.17
C LEU A 34 10.84 44.08 -6.67
N GLY A 35 10.23 44.99 -5.90
CA GLY A 35 9.64 46.25 -6.39
C GLY A 35 8.25 46.29 -7.06
N GLY A 36 7.21 46.53 -6.25
CA GLY A 36 6.22 47.62 -6.48
C GLY A 36 5.12 47.45 -7.54
N GLY A 37 3.92 47.06 -7.09
CA GLY A 37 2.65 47.24 -7.82
C GLY A 37 1.57 46.32 -7.25
N VAL A 38 0.64 46.85 -6.48
CA VAL A 38 -0.51 46.08 -5.99
C VAL A 38 -1.44 45.72 -7.15
N ALA A 39 -1.67 44.43 -7.36
CA ALA A 39 -2.84 43.90 -8.05
C ALA A 39 -3.20 42.57 -7.38
N LEU A 40 -4.40 42.50 -6.84
CA LEU A 40 -5.03 41.26 -6.44
C LEU A 40 -5.24 40.38 -7.68
N ASP A 41 -5.38 39.09 -7.39
CA ASP A 41 -6.33 38.17 -7.99
C ASP A 41 -5.90 37.19 -9.10
N PHE A 42 -6.06 35.93 -8.69
CA PHE A 42 -6.25 34.67 -9.43
C PHE A 42 -5.23 34.32 -10.53
N PRO A 43 -4.38 33.29 -10.32
CA PRO A 43 -3.35 32.88 -11.28
C PRO A 43 -3.90 32.26 -12.57
N ASP A 44 -5.21 32.04 -12.68
CA ASP A 44 -5.82 31.28 -13.78
C ASP A 44 -6.57 32.17 -14.80
N ILE A 45 -6.51 33.50 -14.65
CA ILE A 45 -7.08 34.47 -15.60
C ILE A 45 -6.00 35.49 -15.96
N SER A 46 -5.58 35.51 -17.23
CA SER A 46 -4.76 36.60 -17.75
C SER A 46 -5.56 37.47 -18.71
N VAL A 47 -5.42 38.78 -18.55
CA VAL A 47 -6.04 39.78 -19.44
C VAL A 47 -4.91 40.56 -20.09
N ASP A 48 -4.83 40.50 -21.42
CA ASP A 48 -3.94 41.36 -22.20
C ASP A 48 -4.74 42.24 -23.17
N ARG A 49 -4.02 43.00 -24.01
CA ARG A 49 -4.62 43.95 -24.96
C ARG A 49 -5.40 43.29 -26.11
N ASN A 50 -5.33 41.96 -26.25
CA ASN A 50 -5.89 41.17 -27.34
C ASN A 50 -7.09 40.31 -26.92
N GLY A 51 -7.42 40.23 -25.63
CA GLY A 51 -8.62 39.54 -25.12
C GLY A 51 -8.37 38.78 -23.81
N VAL A 52 -9.42 38.11 -23.32
CA VAL A 52 -9.34 37.24 -22.12
C VAL A 52 -8.85 35.87 -22.56
N HIS A 53 -7.75 35.40 -21.96
CA HIS A 53 -7.19 34.08 -22.22
C HIS A 53 -7.49 33.16 -21.03
N LEU A 54 -8.33 32.13 -21.25
CA LEU A 54 -8.55 31.04 -20.28
C LEU A 54 -7.51 29.96 -20.51
N VAL A 55 -6.67 29.71 -19.51
CA VAL A 55 -5.81 28.53 -19.49
C VAL A 55 -6.65 27.39 -18.91
N GLN A 56 -7.02 26.42 -19.75
CA GLN A 56 -7.67 25.20 -19.28
C GLN A 56 -6.64 24.40 -18.46
N ARG A 57 -6.69 24.52 -17.13
CA ARG A 57 -6.02 23.58 -16.24
C ARG A 57 -6.82 22.29 -16.26
N THR A 58 -6.26 21.24 -16.83
CA THR A 58 -6.57 19.90 -16.35
C THR A 58 -6.19 19.91 -14.87
N ALA A 59 -7.14 19.59 -14.00
CA ALA A 59 -6.87 19.47 -12.58
C ALA A 59 -5.87 18.32 -12.39
N ASP A 60 -4.58 18.63 -12.24
CA ASP A 60 -3.70 17.73 -11.52
C ASP A 60 -4.29 17.62 -10.13
N ALA A 61 -4.75 16.42 -9.79
CA ALA A 61 -5.27 16.07 -8.49
C ALA A 61 -4.36 16.65 -7.41
N ALA A 62 -4.96 17.19 -6.36
CA ALA A 62 -4.23 17.55 -5.15
C ALA A 62 -3.29 16.39 -4.82
N VAL A 63 -1.98 16.66 -4.76
CA VAL A 63 -1.02 15.72 -4.17
C VAL A 63 -1.52 15.52 -2.74
N VAL A 64 -2.23 14.42 -2.51
CA VAL A 64 -2.72 14.09 -1.19
C VAL A 64 -1.49 13.78 -0.37
N ASP A 65 -1.21 14.64 0.62
CA ASP A 65 0.00 14.54 1.43
C ASP A 65 0.01 13.17 2.13
N GLY A 66 0.90 12.28 1.68
CA GLY A 66 1.08 10.94 2.22
C GLY A 66 0.50 9.75 1.46
N GLN A 67 -0.26 9.94 0.35
CA GLN A 67 -0.54 8.82 -0.55
C GLN A 67 0.74 8.39 -1.29
N LEU A 68 1.07 7.10 -1.25
CA LEU A 68 2.26 6.58 -1.92
C LEU A 68 2.06 6.49 -3.43
N PHE A 69 0.83 6.23 -3.88
CA PHE A 69 0.49 6.09 -5.29
C PHE A 69 -0.41 7.22 -5.74
N THR A 70 -0.19 7.71 -6.95
CA THR A 70 -1.09 8.69 -7.57
C THR A 70 -2.40 8.08 -8.03
N ASN A 71 -2.40 6.77 -8.34
CA ASN A 71 -3.54 6.02 -8.82
C ASN A 71 -3.80 4.84 -7.89
N VAL A 72 -4.89 4.91 -7.14
CA VAL A 72 -5.41 3.81 -6.33
C VAL A 72 -6.87 3.64 -6.71
N ASP A 73 -7.30 2.44 -7.09
CA ASP A 73 -8.69 2.11 -7.38
C ASP A 73 -9.21 1.16 -6.31
N THR A 74 -10.28 1.56 -5.62
CA THR A 74 -10.92 0.76 -4.56
C THR A 74 -12.22 0.19 -5.08
N THR A 75 -12.39 -1.12 -5.00
CA THR A 75 -13.59 -1.83 -5.43
C THR A 75 -14.10 -2.74 -4.33
N SER A 76 -15.40 -3.05 -4.37
CA SER A 76 -16.03 -4.01 -3.45
C SER A 76 -16.67 -5.16 -4.23
N ASN A 77 -16.82 -6.30 -3.57
CA ASN A 77 -17.60 -7.43 -4.09
C ASN A 77 -19.09 -7.37 -3.71
N ALA A 78 -19.55 -6.30 -3.06
CA ALA A 78 -20.92 -6.17 -2.60
C ALA A 78 -21.86 -5.97 -3.80
N THR A 79 -22.77 -6.93 -4.02
CA THR A 79 -23.76 -6.87 -5.12
C THR A 79 -25.18 -6.62 -4.63
N GLU A 80 -25.44 -6.81 -3.34
CA GLU A 80 -26.74 -6.64 -2.71
C GLU A 80 -26.65 -5.57 -1.61
N SER A 81 -27.79 -4.95 -1.29
CA SER A 81 -27.86 -3.98 -0.20
C SER A 81 -27.65 -4.67 1.15
N LEU A 82 -26.87 -4.03 2.02
CA LEU A 82 -26.53 -4.54 3.34
C LEU A 82 -27.64 -4.28 4.35
N PRO A 83 -28.02 -5.27 5.17
CA PRO A 83 -29.00 -5.06 6.24
C PRO A 83 -28.50 -4.09 7.32
N VAL A 84 -29.38 -3.19 7.77
CA VAL A 84 -29.09 -2.26 8.87
C VAL A 84 -28.83 -3.01 10.18
N GLY A 85 -27.74 -2.64 10.86
CA GLY A 85 -27.34 -3.15 12.17
C GLY A 85 -26.91 -4.62 12.16
N GLN A 86 -26.59 -5.18 11.00
CA GLN A 86 -26.18 -6.56 10.85
C GLN A 86 -24.79 -6.66 10.21
N PRO A 87 -23.86 -7.42 10.83
CA PRO A 87 -22.53 -7.62 10.26
C PRO A 87 -22.63 -8.39 8.94
N THR A 88 -22.02 -7.84 7.90
CA THR A 88 -22.00 -8.46 6.56
C THR A 88 -20.59 -8.49 6.01
N ASN A 89 -20.20 -9.62 5.43
CA ASN A 89 -18.88 -9.77 4.83
C ASN A 89 -18.82 -9.09 3.47
N VAL A 90 -17.82 -8.23 3.29
CA VAL A 90 -17.51 -7.56 2.03
C VAL A 90 -16.00 -7.60 1.82
N ASP A 91 -15.57 -8.05 0.64
CA ASP A 91 -14.16 -7.99 0.26
C ASP A 91 -13.92 -6.70 -0.50
N PHE A 92 -12.97 -5.91 -0.03
CA PHE A 92 -12.48 -4.72 -0.71
C PHE A 92 -11.16 -5.04 -1.40
N THR A 93 -11.01 -4.61 -2.65
CA THR A 93 -9.75 -4.73 -3.40
C THR A 93 -9.26 -3.33 -3.76
N MET A 94 -8.01 -3.03 -3.38
CA MET A 94 -7.30 -1.83 -3.75
C MET A 94 -6.24 -2.18 -4.78
N ASP A 95 -6.39 -1.65 -5.98
CA ASP A 95 -5.43 -1.76 -7.07
C ASP A 95 -4.69 -0.43 -7.23
N ALA A 96 -3.43 -0.42 -6.84
CA ALA A 96 -2.55 0.72 -7.00
C ALA A 96 -1.59 0.51 -8.18
N SER A 97 -1.42 1.56 -8.98
CA SER A 97 -0.58 1.53 -10.18
C SER A 97 0.34 2.73 -10.27
N GLY A 98 1.39 2.59 -11.10
CA GLY A 98 2.47 3.56 -11.21
C GLY A 98 3.62 3.24 -10.26
N THR A 99 4.46 4.23 -10.01
CA THR A 99 5.60 4.11 -9.10
C THR A 99 5.25 4.79 -7.78
N ALA A 100 5.42 4.08 -6.68
CA ALA A 100 5.25 4.67 -5.36
C ALA A 100 6.29 5.76 -5.10
N ASP A 101 5.86 6.90 -4.57
CA ASP A 101 6.78 7.92 -4.06
C ASP A 101 7.30 7.51 -2.68
N VAL A 102 8.38 6.73 -2.70
CA VAL A 102 9.01 6.19 -1.49
C VAL A 102 9.54 7.29 -0.56
N SER A 103 9.70 8.53 -1.06
CA SER A 103 10.11 9.66 -0.22
C SER A 103 9.05 10.06 0.80
N LEU A 104 7.78 9.71 0.56
CA LEU A 104 6.65 9.98 1.45
C LEU A 104 6.58 8.98 2.62
N VAL A 105 7.28 7.85 2.54
CA VAL A 105 7.30 6.86 3.63
C VAL A 105 8.10 7.39 4.83
N GLY A 106 9.21 8.09 4.60
CA GLY A 106 10.07 8.57 5.69
C GLY A 106 10.60 7.44 6.57
N ASP A 107 10.51 7.57 7.90
CA ASP A 107 10.97 6.58 8.89
C ASP A 107 9.85 5.60 9.33
N THR A 108 8.68 5.63 8.69
CA THR A 108 7.48 4.90 9.13
C THR A 108 7.21 3.67 8.25
N SER A 109 6.04 3.04 8.42
CA SER A 109 5.63 1.88 7.62
C SER A 109 4.74 2.27 6.46
N ARG A 110 4.79 1.47 5.39
CA ARG A 110 3.77 1.50 4.33
C ARG A 110 2.54 0.73 4.78
N GLU A 111 1.40 1.38 4.74
CA GLU A 111 0.13 0.81 5.15
C GLU A 111 -0.91 0.93 4.03
N VAL A 112 -1.74 -0.08 3.95
CA VAL A 112 -3.02 0.01 3.24
C VAL A 112 -4.09 0.41 4.26
N ALA A 113 -5.02 1.28 3.87
CA ALA A 113 -6.08 1.75 4.76
C ALA A 113 -7.43 1.81 4.03
N LEU A 114 -8.48 1.32 4.70
CA LEU A 114 -9.87 1.38 4.26
C LEU A 114 -10.70 2.16 5.27
N GLN A 115 -11.26 3.30 4.86
CA GLN A 115 -12.14 4.11 5.69
C GLN A 115 -13.61 3.82 5.37
N VAL A 116 -14.42 3.72 6.42
CA VAL A 116 -15.89 3.73 6.36
C VAL A 116 -16.43 4.97 7.10
N PRO A 117 -17.55 5.57 6.66
CA PRO A 117 -18.13 6.75 7.29
C PRO A 117 -18.63 6.47 8.70
N ALA A 118 -18.87 7.54 9.47
CA ALA A 118 -19.51 7.45 10.78
C ALA A 118 -20.85 6.71 10.70
N GLY A 119 -21.15 5.89 11.71
CA GLY A 119 -22.32 5.00 11.73
C GLY A 119 -22.10 3.65 11.04
N THR A 120 -20.92 3.40 10.47
CA THR A 120 -20.54 2.07 9.98
C THR A 120 -19.32 1.56 10.74
N ASP A 121 -19.43 0.35 11.30
CA ASP A 121 -18.30 -0.35 11.89
C ASP A 121 -17.60 -1.22 10.82
N ILE A 122 -16.27 -1.36 10.93
CA ILE A 122 -15.45 -2.19 10.04
C ILE A 122 -14.47 -3.06 10.84
N GLU A 123 -14.33 -4.33 10.46
CA GLU A 123 -13.36 -5.26 11.02
C GLU A 123 -12.75 -6.15 9.93
N ALA A 124 -11.53 -6.64 10.13
CA ALA A 124 -10.94 -7.66 9.24
C ALA A 124 -11.64 -9.02 9.45
N ALA A 125 -12.09 -9.65 8.36
CA ALA A 125 -12.86 -10.90 8.39
C ALA A 125 -12.07 -12.14 7.94
N GLY A 126 -10.85 -11.97 7.43
CA GLY A 126 -10.05 -13.08 6.91
C GLY A 126 -8.65 -12.67 6.47
N PRO A 127 -7.86 -13.64 5.96
CA PRO A 127 -6.49 -13.38 5.51
C PRO A 127 -6.46 -12.31 4.41
N ILE A 128 -5.69 -11.26 4.65
CA ILE A 128 -5.48 -10.16 3.71
C ILE A 128 -4.45 -10.62 2.69
N LYS A 129 -4.78 -10.51 1.40
CA LYS A 129 -3.89 -10.93 0.31
C LYS A 129 -3.19 -9.72 -0.26
N VAL A 130 -1.88 -9.79 -0.36
CA VAL A 130 -1.06 -8.71 -0.91
C VAL A 130 -0.23 -9.25 -2.06
N HIS A 131 -0.29 -8.53 -3.17
CA HIS A 131 0.58 -8.68 -4.32
C HIS A 131 1.31 -7.36 -4.55
N VAL A 132 2.63 -7.41 -4.59
CA VAL A 132 3.48 -6.24 -4.83
C VAL A 132 4.49 -6.56 -5.92
N GLU A 133 4.54 -5.73 -6.94
CA GLU A 133 5.65 -5.69 -7.88
C GLU A 133 6.70 -4.69 -7.37
N VAL A 134 7.92 -5.15 -7.12
CA VAL A 134 9.06 -4.29 -6.80
C VAL A 134 9.84 -4.04 -8.08
N ILE A 135 9.80 -2.80 -8.55
CA ILE A 135 10.38 -2.39 -9.83
C ILE A 135 11.76 -1.76 -9.68
N GLY A 136 12.25 -1.56 -8.46
CA GLY A 136 13.59 -1.03 -8.25
C GLY A 136 13.96 -0.71 -6.80
N GLY A 137 15.05 0.05 -6.67
CA GLY A 137 15.54 0.60 -5.41
C GLY A 137 16.37 -0.36 -4.54
N LEU A 138 16.38 -1.67 -4.84
CA LEU A 138 17.15 -2.67 -4.09
C LEU A 138 18.69 -2.55 -4.22
N GLY A 139 19.17 -1.62 -5.06
CA GLY A 139 20.59 -1.44 -5.37
C GLY A 139 21.46 -1.20 -4.15
N THR A 140 21.02 -0.42 -3.16
CA THR A 140 21.83 -0.16 -1.95
C THR A 140 22.18 -1.44 -1.18
N VAL A 141 21.30 -2.44 -1.19
CA VAL A 141 21.49 -3.74 -0.55
C VAL A 141 22.22 -4.72 -1.47
N LEU A 142 21.98 -4.65 -2.78
CA LEU A 142 22.51 -5.60 -3.76
C LEU A 142 23.84 -5.17 -4.41
N ASP A 143 24.22 -3.90 -4.34
CA ASP A 143 25.44 -3.33 -4.93
C ASP A 143 26.71 -4.08 -4.53
N PRO A 144 26.91 -4.49 -3.25
CA PRO A 144 28.06 -5.30 -2.88
C PRO A 144 28.13 -6.62 -3.66
N VAL A 145 26.99 -7.28 -3.85
CA VAL A 145 26.88 -8.53 -4.63
C VAL A 145 27.16 -8.27 -6.11
N VAL A 146 26.50 -7.25 -6.68
CA VAL A 146 26.62 -6.85 -8.08
C VAL A 146 28.06 -6.50 -8.43
N ASN A 147 28.74 -5.73 -7.59
CA ASN A 147 30.13 -5.30 -7.80
C ASN A 147 31.10 -6.48 -7.67
N ALA A 148 30.93 -7.33 -6.64
CA ALA A 148 31.78 -8.50 -6.47
C ALA A 148 31.60 -9.52 -7.61
N LEU A 149 30.38 -9.71 -8.10
CA LEU A 149 30.09 -10.57 -9.25
C LEU A 149 30.73 -10.05 -10.55
N GLN A 150 30.72 -8.73 -10.78
CA GLN A 150 31.42 -8.13 -11.93
C GLN A 150 32.93 -8.38 -11.90
N LEU A 151 33.54 -8.32 -10.72
CA LEU A 151 34.97 -8.62 -10.56
C LEU A 151 35.26 -10.10 -10.88
N VAL A 152 34.39 -11.02 -10.43
CA VAL A 152 34.48 -12.44 -10.79
C VAL A 152 34.37 -12.63 -12.29
N LEU A 153 33.34 -12.05 -12.93
CA LEU A 153 33.15 -12.12 -14.38
C LEU A 153 34.38 -11.61 -15.15
N THR A 154 34.93 -10.47 -14.73
CA THR A 154 36.15 -9.90 -15.33
C THR A 154 37.36 -10.80 -15.15
N GLY A 155 37.53 -11.40 -13.96
CA GLY A 155 38.63 -12.33 -13.67
C GLY A 155 38.52 -13.65 -14.44
N LEU A 156 37.30 -14.10 -14.71
CA LEU A 156 37.04 -15.31 -15.50
C LEU A 156 37.12 -15.08 -17.01
N ASP A 157 36.97 -13.83 -17.49
CA ASP A 157 37.05 -13.46 -18.92
C ASP A 157 38.50 -13.39 -19.45
N THR A 158 39.33 -14.37 -19.08
CA THR A 158 40.63 -14.60 -19.73
C THR A 158 40.49 -15.72 -20.75
N THR A 159 41.25 -15.66 -21.86
CA THR A 159 41.16 -16.65 -22.94
C THR A 159 41.37 -18.09 -22.44
N ILE A 160 42.22 -18.28 -21.44
CA ILE A 160 42.53 -19.60 -20.86
C ILE A 160 41.37 -20.10 -19.99
N ILE A 161 40.84 -19.27 -19.09
CA ILE A 161 39.78 -19.67 -18.15
C ILE A 161 38.45 -19.85 -18.90
N LYS A 162 38.10 -18.92 -19.79
CA LYS A 162 36.87 -18.96 -20.59
C LYS A 162 36.77 -20.21 -21.47
N ALA A 163 37.89 -20.63 -22.07
CA ALA A 163 37.95 -21.87 -22.85
C ALA A 163 37.77 -23.12 -21.97
N ALA A 164 38.14 -23.05 -20.69
CA ALA A 164 38.09 -24.19 -19.77
C ALA A 164 36.72 -24.35 -19.08
N ILE A 165 36.03 -23.26 -18.72
CA ILE A 165 34.73 -23.31 -18.00
C ILE A 165 33.52 -23.29 -18.93
N GLY A 166 33.72 -22.97 -20.21
CA GLY A 166 32.64 -22.85 -21.20
C GLY A 166 31.89 -21.52 -21.13
N SER A 167 31.34 -21.09 -22.27
CA SER A 167 30.61 -19.82 -22.38
C SER A 167 29.31 -19.82 -21.58
N GLU A 168 28.67 -20.98 -21.42
CA GLU A 168 27.38 -21.11 -20.72
C GLU A 168 27.45 -20.66 -19.24
N VAL A 169 28.57 -20.93 -18.55
CA VAL A 169 28.77 -20.48 -17.16
C VAL A 169 28.83 -18.95 -17.09
N ILE A 170 29.60 -18.32 -17.98
CA ILE A 170 29.73 -16.86 -18.04
C ILE A 170 28.40 -16.22 -18.43
N ASP A 171 27.69 -16.79 -19.41
CA ASP A 171 26.38 -16.30 -19.84
C ASP A 171 25.35 -16.39 -18.69
N ASN A 172 25.36 -17.47 -17.92
CA ASN A 172 24.48 -17.61 -16.75
C ASN A 172 24.82 -16.63 -15.63
N LEU A 173 26.10 -16.40 -15.34
CA LEU A 173 26.53 -15.39 -14.37
C LEU A 173 26.16 -13.96 -14.82
N ASN A 174 26.29 -13.64 -16.11
CA ASN A 174 25.87 -12.36 -16.67
C ASN A 174 24.35 -12.17 -16.57
N LYS A 175 23.55 -13.20 -16.86
CA LYS A 175 22.09 -13.15 -16.66
C LYS A 175 21.72 -12.90 -15.20
N THR A 176 22.39 -13.57 -14.26
CA THR A 176 22.17 -13.33 -12.83
C THR A 176 22.56 -11.92 -12.44
N LEU A 177 23.67 -11.39 -12.96
CA LEU A 177 24.08 -10.01 -12.75
C LEU A 177 23.02 -9.02 -13.26
N ASP A 178 22.49 -9.24 -14.47
CA ASP A 178 21.45 -8.39 -15.05
C ASP A 178 20.14 -8.45 -14.27
N ASN A 179 19.74 -9.64 -13.80
CA ASN A 179 18.58 -9.82 -12.95
C ASN A 179 18.76 -9.14 -11.58
N LEU A 180 19.95 -9.16 -10.98
CA LEU A 180 20.21 -8.45 -9.72
C LEU A 180 20.17 -6.91 -9.88
N LYS A 181 20.48 -6.40 -11.08
CA LYS A 181 20.45 -4.95 -11.36
C LYS A 181 19.06 -4.44 -11.73
N ASN A 182 18.36 -5.21 -12.56
CA ASN A 182 17.18 -4.73 -13.30
C ASN A 182 15.97 -5.67 -13.16
N GLY A 183 16.10 -6.77 -12.42
CA GLY A 183 15.03 -7.73 -12.25
C GLY A 183 13.94 -7.16 -11.35
N ALA A 184 12.70 -7.16 -11.85
CA ALA A 184 11.54 -6.95 -11.00
C ALA A 184 11.36 -8.16 -10.07
N VAL A 185 10.97 -7.89 -8.83
CA VAL A 185 10.65 -8.94 -7.85
C VAL A 185 9.18 -8.85 -7.53
N THR A 186 8.44 -9.93 -7.78
CA THR A 186 7.07 -10.06 -7.31
C THR A 186 7.08 -10.61 -5.88
N ALA A 187 6.31 -9.99 -5.01
CA ALA A 187 6.07 -10.44 -3.65
C ALA A 187 4.58 -10.71 -3.45
N ASP A 188 4.24 -11.99 -3.35
CA ASP A 188 2.92 -12.47 -2.96
C ASP A 188 2.97 -12.94 -1.51
N TYR A 189 2.09 -12.41 -0.66
CA TYR A 189 1.98 -12.83 0.73
C TYR A 189 0.59 -12.62 1.31
N THR A 190 0.37 -13.20 2.48
CA THR A 190 -0.84 -13.02 3.25
C THR A 190 -0.52 -12.40 4.59
N VAL A 191 -1.31 -11.43 5.02
CA VAL A 191 -1.27 -10.87 6.38
C VAL A 191 -2.41 -11.48 7.19
N ASP A 192 -2.12 -11.85 8.44
CA ASP A 192 -3.12 -12.37 9.36
C ASP A 192 -4.10 -11.25 9.75
N PRO A 193 -5.42 -11.48 9.79
CA PRO A 193 -6.40 -10.45 10.14
C PRO A 193 -6.16 -9.83 11.53
N SER A 194 -5.51 -10.54 12.46
CA SER A 194 -5.17 -10.00 13.78
C SER A 194 -4.05 -8.95 13.75
N GLU A 195 -3.35 -8.80 12.61
CA GLU A 195 -2.36 -7.75 12.40
C GLU A 195 -2.99 -6.46 11.83
N ALA A 196 -4.27 -6.49 11.46
CA ALA A 196 -5.01 -5.29 11.09
C ALA A 196 -5.41 -4.48 12.33
N THR A 197 -5.40 -3.16 12.19
CA THR A 197 -5.77 -2.22 13.24
C THR A 197 -6.98 -1.41 12.82
N VAL A 198 -7.92 -1.20 13.74
CA VAL A 198 -9.10 -0.35 13.53
C VAL A 198 -8.99 0.86 14.44
N GLU A 199 -9.10 2.05 13.86
CA GLU A 199 -9.11 3.31 14.60
C GLU A 199 -10.32 4.17 14.23
N THR A 200 -10.77 4.97 15.20
CA THR A 200 -11.88 5.92 15.01
C THR A 200 -11.33 7.34 14.87
N LEU A 201 -11.70 8.00 13.78
CA LEU A 201 -11.33 9.39 13.49
C LEU A 201 -12.21 10.39 14.26
N PRO A 202 -11.80 11.66 14.37
CA PRO A 202 -12.55 12.67 15.13
C PRO A 202 -13.98 12.96 14.63
N ASP A 203 -14.28 12.68 13.36
CA ASP A 203 -15.61 12.81 12.78
C ASP A 203 -16.51 11.59 13.02
N GLY A 204 -16.00 10.57 13.72
CA GLY A 204 -16.68 9.32 14.01
C GLY A 204 -16.55 8.25 12.92
N SER A 205 -15.90 8.55 11.80
CA SER A 205 -15.54 7.55 10.79
C SER A 205 -14.50 6.56 11.36
N GLN A 206 -14.45 5.35 10.82
CA GLN A 206 -13.46 4.36 11.18
C GLN A 206 -12.55 4.07 10.00
N TYR A 207 -11.29 3.72 10.26
CA TYR A 207 -10.45 3.09 9.26
C TYR A 207 -9.82 1.82 9.79
N LEU A 208 -9.72 0.84 8.89
CA LEU A 208 -8.96 -0.40 9.05
C LEU A 208 -7.63 -0.22 8.31
N SER A 209 -6.48 -0.39 8.97
CA SER A 209 -5.18 -0.36 8.32
C SER A 209 -4.37 -1.64 8.52
N VAL A 210 -3.45 -1.91 7.59
CA VAL A 210 -2.60 -3.11 7.57
C VAL A 210 -1.20 -2.73 7.10
N ASP A 211 -0.18 -3.10 7.88
CA ASP A 211 1.24 -2.95 7.54
C ASP A 211 1.63 -3.90 6.38
N LEU A 212 2.23 -3.34 5.34
CA LEU A 212 2.69 -4.09 4.18
C LEU A 212 4.15 -4.54 4.33
N ASP A 213 4.95 -3.81 5.10
CA ASP A 213 6.40 -3.94 5.16
C ASP A 213 6.88 -5.25 5.76
N GLY A 214 6.19 -5.76 6.79
CA GLY A 214 6.57 -7.03 7.43
C GLY A 214 6.50 -8.23 6.47
N GLY A 215 5.38 -8.34 5.75
CA GLY A 215 5.18 -9.39 4.75
C GLY A 215 6.08 -9.20 3.53
N LEU A 216 6.20 -7.97 3.03
CA LEU A 216 7.06 -7.63 1.90
C LEU A 216 8.53 -8.00 2.19
N GLY A 217 9.07 -7.61 3.35
CA GLY A 217 10.45 -7.91 3.73
C GLY A 217 10.72 -9.41 3.82
N THR A 218 9.78 -10.16 4.40
CA THR A 218 9.89 -11.62 4.48
C THR A 218 9.94 -12.25 3.08
N THR A 219 9.05 -11.84 2.17
CA THR A 219 9.00 -12.42 0.82
C THR A 219 10.21 -12.00 -0.02
N LEU A 220 10.60 -10.72 0.00
CA LEU A 220 11.78 -10.24 -0.72
C LEU A 220 13.06 -10.93 -0.22
N SER A 221 13.22 -11.08 1.09
CA SER A 221 14.40 -11.74 1.66
C SER A 221 14.47 -13.23 1.29
N GLN A 222 13.35 -13.94 1.21
CA GLN A 222 13.31 -15.34 0.75
C GLN A 222 13.67 -15.45 -0.73
N THR A 223 13.07 -14.62 -1.59
CA THR A 223 13.36 -14.61 -3.02
C THR A 223 14.84 -14.34 -3.28
N LEU A 224 15.40 -13.30 -2.65
CA LEU A 224 16.83 -12.99 -2.78
C LEU A 224 17.72 -14.07 -2.16
N THR A 225 17.36 -14.65 -1.02
CA THR A 225 18.12 -15.76 -0.42
C THR A 225 18.27 -16.92 -1.41
N ASN A 226 17.20 -17.27 -2.13
CA ASN A 226 17.23 -18.32 -3.14
C ASN A 226 18.13 -17.93 -4.32
N THR A 227 17.92 -16.74 -4.91
CA THR A 227 18.75 -16.24 -6.03
C THR A 227 20.23 -16.19 -5.67
N LEU A 228 20.57 -15.69 -4.48
CA LEU A 228 21.95 -15.58 -4.02
C LEU A 228 22.55 -16.95 -3.67
N THR A 229 21.75 -17.90 -3.17
CA THR A 229 22.19 -19.27 -2.92
C THR A 229 22.49 -20.00 -4.23
N ASP A 230 21.67 -19.81 -5.26
CA ASP A 230 21.91 -20.38 -6.59
C ASP A 230 23.16 -19.77 -7.23
N LEU A 231 23.36 -18.46 -7.09
CA LEU A 231 24.60 -17.80 -7.47
C LEU A 231 25.81 -18.37 -6.72
N LEU A 232 25.72 -18.53 -5.40
CA LEU A 232 26.76 -19.11 -4.56
C LEU A 232 27.14 -20.52 -5.04
N ASN A 233 26.15 -21.37 -5.30
CA ASN A 233 26.35 -22.73 -5.78
C ASN A 233 26.98 -22.73 -7.18
N THR A 234 26.52 -21.84 -8.06
CA THR A 234 27.07 -21.68 -9.41
C THR A 234 28.55 -21.31 -9.33
N VAL A 235 28.90 -20.28 -8.56
CA VAL A 235 30.30 -19.82 -8.42
C VAL A 235 31.18 -20.88 -7.76
N LYS A 236 30.69 -21.60 -6.75
CA LYS A 236 31.41 -22.73 -6.12
C LYS A 236 31.65 -23.90 -7.08
N SER A 237 30.77 -24.12 -8.04
CA SER A 237 30.88 -25.21 -9.01
C SER A 237 31.94 -24.95 -10.09
N ILE A 238 32.37 -23.69 -10.25
CA ILE A 238 33.37 -23.32 -11.25
C ILE A 238 34.70 -23.96 -10.85
N SER A 239 35.17 -24.87 -11.69
CA SER A 239 36.47 -25.51 -11.55
C SER A 239 37.21 -25.46 -12.88
N VAL A 240 38.49 -25.14 -12.81
CA VAL A 240 39.39 -25.09 -13.98
C VAL A 240 40.47 -26.13 -13.78
N LEU A 241 40.59 -27.07 -14.72
CA LEU A 241 41.57 -28.15 -14.62
C LEU A 241 42.99 -27.56 -14.51
N GLY A 242 43.64 -27.80 -13.37
CA GLY A 242 45.01 -27.36 -13.11
C GLY A 242 45.19 -25.88 -12.79
N VAL A 243 44.12 -25.11 -12.58
CA VAL A 243 44.18 -23.69 -12.19
C VAL A 243 43.34 -23.46 -10.93
N ASP A 244 43.97 -22.91 -9.90
CA ASP A 244 43.28 -22.44 -8.72
C ASP A 244 42.70 -21.04 -8.97
N ILE A 245 41.38 -20.93 -8.99
CA ILE A 245 40.65 -19.68 -9.18
C ILE A 245 40.09 -19.11 -7.87
N SER A 246 40.44 -19.67 -6.71
CA SER A 246 39.96 -19.20 -5.40
C SER A 246 40.25 -17.72 -5.17
N SER A 247 41.40 -17.22 -5.61
CA SER A 247 41.74 -15.78 -5.55
C SER A 247 40.75 -14.88 -6.32
N ILE A 248 40.04 -15.43 -7.31
CA ILE A 248 39.00 -14.73 -8.08
C ILE A 248 37.64 -14.90 -7.38
N THR A 249 37.28 -16.12 -6.96
CA THR A 249 35.91 -16.46 -6.51
C THR A 249 35.68 -16.29 -5.01
N SER A 250 36.68 -16.51 -4.15
CA SER A 250 36.56 -16.41 -2.69
C SER A 250 36.10 -15.04 -2.18
N PRO A 251 36.55 -13.89 -2.73
CA PRO A 251 36.04 -12.58 -2.31
C PRO A 251 34.52 -12.44 -2.45
N LEU A 252 33.93 -12.98 -3.53
CA LEU A 252 32.48 -13.00 -3.73
C LEU A 252 31.82 -14.01 -2.78
N ILE A 253 32.35 -15.23 -2.69
CA ILE A 253 31.76 -16.33 -1.90
C ILE A 253 31.75 -15.99 -0.40
N ASP A 254 32.93 -15.73 0.17
CA ASP A 254 33.13 -15.63 1.61
C ASP A 254 32.93 -14.19 2.11
N GLY A 255 33.30 -13.20 1.28
CA GLY A 255 33.24 -11.79 1.63
C GLY A 255 31.85 -11.17 1.45
N VAL A 256 31.01 -11.72 0.56
CA VAL A 256 29.75 -11.06 0.17
C VAL A 256 28.55 -12.01 0.19
N LEU A 257 28.55 -13.10 -0.58
CA LEU A 257 27.37 -13.96 -0.71
C LEU A 257 26.99 -14.63 0.61
N THR A 258 27.95 -15.29 1.27
CA THR A 258 27.71 -16.00 2.54
C THR A 258 27.14 -15.08 3.63
N PRO A 259 27.73 -13.90 3.93
CA PRO A 259 27.16 -13.00 4.94
C PRO A 259 25.81 -12.41 4.52
N THR A 260 25.62 -12.01 3.25
CA THR A 260 24.34 -11.47 2.78
C THR A 260 23.21 -12.50 2.88
N ILE A 261 23.45 -13.73 2.40
CA ILE A 261 22.51 -14.86 2.53
C ILE A 261 22.16 -15.10 4.00
N THR A 262 23.15 -15.11 4.88
CA THR A 262 22.91 -15.31 6.32
C THR A 262 22.00 -14.23 6.89
N SER A 263 22.24 -12.96 6.55
CA SER A 263 21.40 -11.86 7.04
C SER A 263 19.95 -11.93 6.53
N LEU A 264 19.75 -12.28 5.26
CA LEU A 264 18.43 -12.39 4.64
C LEU A 264 17.66 -13.64 5.12
N SER A 265 18.36 -14.74 5.41
CA SER A 265 17.74 -16.02 5.79
C SER A 265 16.88 -15.98 7.05
N SER A 266 17.05 -14.95 7.87
CA SER A 266 16.26 -14.73 9.07
C SER A 266 14.85 -14.17 8.79
N GLY A 267 14.61 -13.65 7.58
CA GLY A 267 13.35 -13.01 7.19
C GLY A 267 13.07 -11.67 7.88
N THR A 268 13.97 -11.20 8.75
CA THR A 268 13.78 -9.98 9.57
C THR A 268 15.14 -9.32 9.87
N GLY A 269 15.12 -8.12 10.47
CA GLY A 269 16.34 -7.42 10.90
C GLY A 269 16.89 -6.43 9.88
N ASP A 270 18.03 -5.82 10.19
CA ASP A 270 18.50 -4.59 9.53
C ASP A 270 18.62 -4.72 8.00
N THR A 271 19.20 -5.80 7.48
CA THR A 271 19.32 -5.99 6.03
C THR A 271 17.95 -6.14 5.35
N VAL A 272 17.01 -6.82 6.01
CA VAL A 272 15.65 -6.99 5.49
C VAL A 272 14.90 -5.66 5.53
N ASN A 273 15.06 -4.87 6.60
CA ASN A 273 14.48 -3.53 6.69
C ASN A 273 15.05 -2.62 5.61
N GLN A 274 16.36 -2.62 5.39
CA GLN A 274 16.98 -1.86 4.30
C GLN A 274 16.45 -2.25 2.92
N LEU A 275 16.12 -3.53 2.72
CA LEU A 275 15.54 -4.02 1.49
C LEU A 275 14.12 -3.48 1.29
N VAL A 276 13.32 -3.49 2.36
CA VAL A 276 11.96 -2.94 2.41
C VAL A 276 11.97 -1.44 2.18
N ASP A 277 12.80 -0.69 2.92
CA ASP A 277 12.91 0.77 2.84
C ASP A 277 13.35 1.22 1.44
N ALA A 278 14.25 0.46 0.82
CA ALA A 278 14.73 0.77 -0.51
C ALA A 278 13.79 0.27 -1.61
N ALA A 279 12.82 -0.61 -1.33
CA ALA A 279 11.93 -1.16 -2.33
C ALA A 279 11.02 -0.07 -2.92
N VAL A 280 11.18 0.17 -4.23
CA VAL A 280 10.28 1.01 -5.00
C VAL A 280 9.12 0.15 -5.49
N LEU A 281 7.91 0.45 -5.02
CA LEU A 281 6.72 -0.31 -5.39
C LEU A 281 6.25 0.14 -6.78
N GLY A 282 5.94 -0.85 -7.62
CA GLY A 282 5.22 -0.72 -8.88
C GLY A 282 3.75 -1.04 -8.67
N SER A 283 3.19 -1.93 -9.50
CA SER A 283 1.81 -2.39 -9.30
C SER A 283 1.65 -3.06 -7.93
N THR A 284 0.62 -2.67 -7.18
CA THR A 284 0.32 -3.22 -5.86
C THR A 284 -1.17 -3.49 -5.76
N THR A 285 -1.55 -4.73 -5.50
CA THR A 285 -2.94 -5.14 -5.30
C THR A 285 -3.09 -5.68 -3.89
N VAL A 286 -4.07 -5.15 -3.15
CA VAL A 286 -4.41 -5.63 -1.81
C VAL A 286 -5.88 -5.97 -1.74
N THR A 287 -6.20 -7.23 -1.42
CA THR A 287 -7.56 -7.66 -1.12
C THR A 287 -7.70 -7.82 0.39
N VAL A 288 -8.64 -7.07 0.96
CA VAL A 288 -8.96 -7.04 2.39
C VAL A 288 -10.37 -7.60 2.58
N PRO A 289 -10.50 -8.84 3.08
CA PRO A 289 -11.78 -9.36 3.53
C PRO A 289 -12.21 -8.63 4.80
N THR A 290 -13.41 -8.05 4.80
CA THR A 290 -13.92 -7.29 5.93
C THR A 290 -15.32 -7.74 6.34
N THR A 291 -15.67 -7.44 7.59
CA THR A 291 -17.05 -7.41 8.07
C THR A 291 -17.41 -5.94 8.24
N ILE A 292 -18.50 -5.49 7.64
CA ILE A 292 -19.05 -4.15 7.85
C ILE A 292 -20.45 -4.20 8.43
N THR A 293 -20.75 -3.29 9.36
CA THR A 293 -22.04 -3.19 10.04
C THR A 293 -22.57 -1.75 9.93
N PRO A 294 -23.42 -1.45 8.95
CA PRO A 294 -23.98 -0.10 8.80
C PRO A 294 -25.17 0.09 9.73
N ASP A 295 -25.26 1.22 10.43
CA ASP A 295 -26.45 1.63 11.20
C ASP A 295 -27.55 2.26 10.31
N GLY A 296 -27.26 2.42 9.01
CA GLY A 296 -28.15 2.98 8.01
C GLY A 296 -28.23 4.51 7.99
N SER A 297 -27.46 5.21 8.84
CA SER A 297 -27.40 6.68 8.89
C SER A 297 -26.94 7.29 7.57
N THR A 298 -26.17 6.52 6.79
CA THR A 298 -25.74 6.81 5.43
C THR A 298 -26.11 5.66 4.48
N SER A 299 -26.51 6.00 3.25
CA SER A 299 -26.64 5.06 2.12
C SER A 299 -26.50 5.83 0.81
N PRO A 300 -25.55 5.47 -0.08
CA PRO A 300 -24.57 4.39 0.10
C PRO A 300 -23.57 4.68 1.25
N VAL A 301 -22.99 3.60 1.78
CA VAL A 301 -21.75 3.65 2.57
C VAL A 301 -20.61 3.84 1.57
N GLU A 302 -20.03 5.04 1.53
CA GLU A 302 -18.88 5.35 0.69
C GLU A 302 -17.60 4.85 1.37
N VAL A 303 -16.98 3.81 0.82
CA VAL A 303 -15.73 3.23 1.36
C VAL A 303 -14.54 3.77 0.58
N LYS A 304 -13.57 4.36 1.29
CA LYS A 304 -12.38 4.96 0.69
C LYS A 304 -11.15 4.13 0.96
N GLY A 305 -10.39 3.81 -0.09
CA GLY A 305 -9.14 3.07 0.04
C GLY A 305 -7.92 3.94 -0.27
N ALA A 306 -6.86 3.74 0.50
CA ALA A 306 -5.58 4.42 0.32
C ALA A 306 -4.41 3.47 0.58
N ILE A 307 -3.29 3.72 -0.08
CA ILE A 307 -1.99 3.17 0.32
C ILE A 307 -1.09 4.35 0.66
N ALA A 308 -0.67 4.42 1.91
CA ALA A 308 -0.07 5.61 2.50
C ALA A 308 1.07 5.25 3.46
N SER A 309 1.83 6.27 3.87
CA SER A 309 2.65 6.20 5.08
C SER A 309 1.75 6.15 6.31
N SER A 310 2.09 5.33 7.33
CA SER A 310 1.28 5.17 8.54
C SER A 310 0.98 6.52 9.23
N ASP A 311 1.94 7.43 9.28
CA ASP A 311 1.80 8.74 9.95
C ASP A 311 0.90 9.71 9.16
N ALA A 312 0.64 9.42 7.89
CA ALA A 312 -0.24 10.23 7.05
C ALA A 312 -1.70 9.78 7.09
N ILE A 313 -2.02 8.64 7.71
CA ILE A 313 -3.40 8.14 7.79
C ILE A 313 -4.19 9.00 8.78
N ASN A 314 -5.00 9.90 8.23
CA ASN A 314 -5.83 10.81 8.98
C ASN A 314 -7.03 11.29 8.14
N LEU A 315 -7.82 12.20 8.70
CA LEU A 315 -9.01 12.73 8.04
C LEU A 315 -8.69 13.48 6.73
N ASP A 316 -7.57 14.21 6.68
CA ASP A 316 -7.18 14.99 5.51
C ASP A 316 -6.78 14.09 4.33
N LEU A 317 -6.11 12.96 4.61
CA LEU A 317 -5.83 11.92 3.62
C LEU A 317 -7.14 11.46 2.95
N PHE A 318 -8.10 10.99 3.73
CA PHE A 318 -9.35 10.45 3.19
C PHE A 318 -10.29 11.50 2.59
N ALA A 319 -10.17 12.76 3.01
CA ALA A 319 -10.83 13.88 2.34
C ALA A 319 -10.26 14.13 0.94
N GLY A 320 -8.97 13.85 0.73
CA GLY A 320 -8.28 14.00 -0.56
C GLY A 320 -8.30 12.75 -1.46
N VAL A 321 -8.57 11.56 -0.92
CA VAL A 321 -8.69 10.32 -1.70
C VAL A 321 -9.84 10.43 -2.70
N ALA A 322 -9.51 10.37 -3.99
CA ALA A 322 -10.50 10.35 -5.07
C ALA A 322 -11.14 8.97 -5.29
N SER A 323 -10.53 7.92 -4.74
CA SER A 323 -10.92 6.53 -4.92
C SER A 323 -11.90 6.08 -3.85
N SER A 324 -13.15 5.89 -4.23
CA SER A 324 -14.18 5.36 -3.35
C SER A 324 -15.06 4.34 -4.06
N THR A 325 -15.64 3.44 -3.28
CA THR A 325 -16.65 2.49 -3.73
C THR A 325 -17.88 2.60 -2.85
N ASP A 326 -19.04 2.63 -3.48
CA ASP A 326 -20.32 2.66 -2.79
C ASP A 326 -20.78 1.24 -2.42
N VAL A 327 -21.29 1.10 -1.21
CA VAL A 327 -22.02 -0.10 -0.77
C VAL A 327 -23.40 0.29 -0.27
N LEU A 328 -24.45 -0.25 -0.90
CA LEU A 328 -25.83 0.13 -0.58
C LEU A 328 -26.29 -0.47 0.75
N VAL A 329 -27.16 0.25 1.46
CA VAL A 329 -27.80 -0.20 2.71
C VAL A 329 -29.30 -0.44 2.48
N ASP A 330 -29.81 -1.57 2.97
CA ASP A 330 -31.22 -1.96 2.91
C ASP A 330 -32.02 -1.25 4.01
N LEU A 331 -32.82 -0.27 3.59
CA LEU A 331 -33.66 0.54 4.47
C LEU A 331 -35.10 0.02 4.59
N THR A 332 -35.42 -1.12 3.99
CA THR A 332 -36.80 -1.63 3.87
C THR A 332 -37.48 -1.77 5.24
N THR A 333 -36.79 -2.36 6.22
CA THR A 333 -37.32 -2.53 7.58
C THR A 333 -37.52 -1.19 8.29
N ALA A 334 -36.58 -0.25 8.15
CA ALA A 334 -36.69 1.09 8.74
C ALA A 334 -37.91 1.84 8.17
N LYS A 335 -38.11 1.80 6.85
CA LYS A 335 -39.27 2.42 6.17
C LYS A 335 -40.59 1.80 6.63
N ALA A 336 -40.67 0.48 6.74
CA ALA A 336 -41.87 -0.20 7.24
C ALA A 336 -42.23 0.22 8.68
N ASN A 337 -41.23 0.30 9.56
CA ASN A 337 -41.43 0.71 10.95
C ASN A 337 -41.85 2.18 11.06
N ALA A 338 -41.26 3.07 10.26
CA ALA A 338 -41.63 4.48 10.21
C ALA A 338 -43.09 4.67 9.74
N ASN A 339 -43.49 3.97 8.67
CA ASN A 339 -44.86 4.00 8.18
C ASN A 339 -45.86 3.54 9.26
N ALA A 340 -45.54 2.49 10.02
CA ALA A 340 -46.39 2.02 11.11
C ALA A 340 -46.51 3.03 12.27
N GLN A 341 -45.44 3.80 12.55
CA GLN A 341 -45.48 4.88 13.54
C GLN A 341 -46.36 6.05 13.08
N ILE A 342 -46.20 6.47 11.82
CA ILE A 342 -47.04 7.52 11.22
C ILE A 342 -48.52 7.11 11.23
N ASP A 343 -48.83 5.86 10.87
CA ASP A 343 -50.20 5.33 10.88
C ASP A 343 -50.84 5.34 12.29
N ALA A 344 -50.04 5.37 13.36
CA ALA A 344 -50.52 5.42 14.74
C ALA A 344 -50.79 6.85 15.25
N LEU A 345 -50.40 7.90 14.50
CA LEU A 345 -50.59 9.29 14.89
C LEU A 345 -52.04 9.74 14.65
N THR A 346 -52.80 9.92 15.73
CA THR A 346 -54.22 10.29 15.67
C THR A 346 -54.50 11.78 15.41
N ALA A 347 -53.47 12.63 15.46
CA ALA A 347 -53.58 14.06 15.24
C ALA A 347 -53.51 14.47 13.75
N LEU A 348 -53.03 13.56 12.88
CA LEU A 348 -52.86 13.81 11.46
C LEU A 348 -54.13 13.47 10.67
N THR A 349 -54.37 14.24 9.61
CA THR A 349 -55.36 13.88 8.60
C THR A 349 -54.85 12.79 7.66
N ASP A 350 -55.76 12.10 6.96
CA ASP A 350 -55.40 11.08 5.97
C ASP A 350 -54.45 11.63 4.88
N ALA A 351 -54.60 12.90 4.52
CA ALA A 351 -53.75 13.56 3.53
C ALA A 351 -52.33 13.81 4.06
N GLU A 352 -52.20 14.25 5.31
CA GLU A 352 -50.89 14.46 5.96
C GLU A 352 -50.17 13.13 6.19
N CYS A 353 -50.89 12.10 6.64
CA CYS A 353 -50.36 10.74 6.78
C CYS A 353 -49.81 10.22 5.44
N ALA A 354 -50.58 10.35 4.36
CA ALA A 354 -50.13 9.94 3.03
C ALA A 354 -48.89 10.72 2.55
N ASP A 355 -48.81 12.02 2.83
CA ASP A 355 -47.66 12.84 2.47
C ASP A 355 -46.38 12.39 3.20
N TYR A 356 -46.42 12.21 4.52
CA TYR A 356 -45.26 11.74 5.28
C TYR A 356 -44.81 10.34 4.85
N LYS A 357 -45.73 9.43 4.53
CA LYS A 357 -45.37 8.08 4.02
C LYS A 357 -44.68 8.14 2.66
N ASN A 358 -45.07 9.07 1.78
CA ASN A 358 -44.35 9.30 0.52
C ASN A 358 -42.94 9.84 0.77
N GLN A 359 -42.77 10.70 1.78
CA GLN A 359 -41.43 11.18 2.18
C GLN A 359 -40.56 10.03 2.72
N VAL A 360 -41.11 9.13 3.55
CA VAL A 360 -40.41 7.94 4.05
C VAL A 360 -39.97 7.03 2.90
N GLU A 361 -40.84 6.84 1.90
CA GLU A 361 -40.51 6.03 0.72
C GLU A 361 -39.35 6.63 -0.09
N ALA A 362 -39.30 7.96 -0.20
CA ALA A 362 -38.23 8.67 -0.90
C ALA A 362 -36.91 8.78 -0.11
N ALA A 363 -36.93 8.51 1.21
CA ALA A 363 -35.76 8.65 2.06
C ALA A 363 -34.65 7.64 1.72
N THR A 364 -33.41 8.10 1.80
CA THR A 364 -32.19 7.33 1.48
C THR A 364 -31.31 7.04 2.70
N SER A 365 -31.78 7.30 3.92
CA SER A 365 -31.08 6.88 5.16
C SER A 365 -32.03 6.77 6.34
N THR A 366 -31.63 6.04 7.39
CA THR A 366 -32.37 5.98 8.65
C THR A 366 -32.46 7.35 9.31
N TYR A 367 -31.41 8.18 9.21
CA TYR A 367 -31.44 9.56 9.70
C TYR A 367 -32.55 10.40 9.05
N ALA A 368 -32.68 10.31 7.72
CA ALA A 368 -33.75 11.01 7.00
C ALA A 368 -35.14 10.48 7.38
N ILE A 369 -35.28 9.15 7.52
CA ILE A 369 -36.51 8.49 7.95
C ILE A 369 -36.92 8.99 9.36
N ASP A 370 -36.00 9.01 10.31
CA ASP A 370 -36.26 9.42 11.69
C ASP A 370 -36.63 10.91 11.79
N GLY A 371 -36.00 11.77 10.97
CA GLY A 371 -36.36 13.18 10.86
C GLY A 371 -37.80 13.40 10.39
N ILE A 372 -38.28 12.57 9.45
CA ILE A 372 -39.67 12.61 8.97
C ILE A 372 -40.63 12.19 10.07
N VAL A 373 -40.36 11.07 10.74
CA VAL A 373 -41.20 10.56 11.86
C VAL A 373 -41.26 11.58 13.01
N THR A 374 -40.16 12.26 13.32
CA THR A 374 -40.10 13.27 14.38
C THR A 374 -40.90 14.53 14.03
N THR A 375 -41.02 14.84 12.74
CA THR A 375 -41.75 16.02 12.25
C THR A 375 -43.26 15.79 12.22
N ALA A 376 -43.68 14.54 11.98
CA ALA A 376 -45.08 14.11 11.91
C ALA A 376 -45.81 14.18 13.26
#